data_AF-A0A6B3GMG1-F1
#
_entry.id   AF-A0A6B3GMG1-F1
#
_cell.length_a   1.000
_cell.length_b   1.000
_cell.length_c   1.000
_cell.angle_alpha   90.00
_cell.angle_beta   90.00
_cell.angle_gamma   90.00
#
_symmetry.space_group_name_H-M   'P 1'
#
loop_
_entity.id
_entity.type
_entity.pdbx_description
1 polymer ?
#
loop_
_entity_poly.entity_id
_entity_poly.type
_entity_poly.pdbx_seq_one_letter_code
_entity_poly.pdbx_strand_id
1 'polypeptide(L)' 'VNSGSPAVLKADATWKIVPGLANSNCYSFESRNYPGEFLRHREFRVRRDANDNSALFKADATWCAVAGNGGVRFTSANL' A
#
# COMPACT_ATOMS: atom_id res chain seq x y z
N VAL A 1 1.37 -5.57 16.34
CA VAL A 1 0.21 -4.79 16.81
C VAL A 1 -0.74 -5.74 17.54
N ASN A 2 -1.17 -5.38 18.74
CA ASN A 2 -2.07 -6.18 19.58
C ASN A 2 -3.03 -5.26 20.35
N SER A 3 -3.89 -5.84 21.20
CA SER A 3 -4.87 -5.11 22.00
C SER A 3 -4.26 -4.03 22.90
N GLY A 4 -3.07 -4.27 23.47
CA GLY A 4 -2.36 -3.32 24.33
C GLY A 4 -1.52 -2.26 23.58
N SER A 5 -1.41 -2.34 22.25
CA SER A 5 -0.60 -1.38 21.48
C SER A 5 -1.18 0.05 21.53
N PRO A 6 -0.32 1.09 21.53
CA PRO A 6 -0.77 2.48 21.45
C PRO A 6 -1.67 2.74 20.24
N ALA A 7 -2.60 3.67 20.37
CA ALA A 7 -3.54 4.02 19.30
C ALA A 7 -2.82 4.45 18.01
N VAL A 8 -1.72 5.21 18.13
CA VAL A 8 -0.91 5.65 16.97
C VAL A 8 -0.33 4.45 16.22
N LEU A 9 0.30 3.51 16.93
CA LEU A 9 0.86 2.30 16.31
C LEU A 9 -0.21 1.44 15.61
N LYS A 10 -1.41 1.35 16.19
CA LYS A 10 -2.55 0.67 15.55
C LYS A 10 -2.95 1.38 14.26
N ALA A 11 -2.99 2.71 14.28
CA ALA A 11 -3.35 3.50 13.11
C ALA A 11 -2.28 3.44 12.00
N ASP A 12 -1.00 3.50 12.35
CA ASP A 12 0.12 3.34 11.40
C ASP A 12 0.14 1.96 10.73
N ALA A 13 -0.36 0.94 11.42
CA ALA A 13 -0.50 -0.41 10.89
C ALA A 13 -1.83 -0.68 10.18
N THR A 14 -2.70 0.32 10.04
CA THR A 14 -4.01 0.18 9.39
C THR A 14 -3.99 0.85 8.02
N TRP A 15 -4.41 0.10 7.01
CA TRP A 15 -4.42 0.55 5.62
C TRP A 15 -5.82 0.37 5.03
N LYS A 16 -6.30 1.38 4.30
CA LYS A 16 -7.49 1.24 3.46
C LYS A 16 -7.07 0.63 2.13
N ILE A 17 -7.77 -0.41 1.71
CA ILE A 17 -7.60 -0.99 0.38
C ILE A 17 -8.49 -0.20 -0.58
N VAL A 18 -7.89 0.34 -1.64
CA VAL A 18 -8.58 1.05 -2.72
C VAL A 18 -8.24 0.42 -4.07
N PRO A 19 -9.03 0.66 -5.13
CA PRO A 19 -8.63 0.27 -6.49
C PRO A 19 -7.22 0.78 -6.81
N GLY A 20 -6.43 -0.04 -7.50
CA GLY A 20 -5.05 0.30 -7.84
C GLY A 20 -4.95 1.61 -8.62
N LEU A 21 -4.06 2.49 -8.18
CA LEU A 21 -3.93 3.85 -8.73
C LEU A 21 -3.51 3.85 -10.22
N ALA A 22 -2.80 2.84 -10.68
CA ALA A 22 -2.43 2.65 -12.08
C ALA A 22 -3.22 1.55 -12.80
N ASN A 23 -3.83 0.62 -12.05
CA ASN A 23 -4.60 -0.49 -12.60
C ASN A 23 -5.74 -0.87 -11.63
N SER A 24 -6.98 -0.66 -12.06
CA SER A 24 -8.17 -0.91 -11.24
C SER A 24 -8.42 -2.39 -10.91
N ASN A 25 -7.77 -3.32 -11.62
CA ASN A 25 -7.82 -4.75 -11.33
C ASN A 25 -6.85 -5.18 -10.22
N CYS A 26 -5.97 -4.27 -9.79
CA CYS A 26 -5.03 -4.45 -8.68
C CYS A 26 -5.42 -3.50 -7.53
N TYR A 27 -4.56 -3.41 -6.51
CA TYR A 27 -4.87 -2.68 -5.27
C TYR A 27 -3.82 -1.62 -4.96
N SER A 28 -4.24 -0.57 -4.27
CA SER A 28 -3.36 0.37 -3.59
C SER A 28 -3.74 0.46 -2.12
N PHE A 29 -2.75 0.71 -1.26
CA PHE A 29 -2.94 0.75 0.20
C PHE A 29 -2.77 2.18 0.69
N GLU A 30 -3.87 2.85 1.01
CA GLU A 30 -3.88 4.21 1.57
C GLU A 30 -3.74 4.14 3.10
N SER A 31 -2.89 4.97 3.68
CA SER A 31 -2.72 5.06 5.13
C SER A 31 -4.01 5.50 5.81
N ARG A 32 -4.37 4.86 6.93
CA ARG A 32 -5.57 5.23 7.69
C ARG A 32 -5.43 6.59 8.39
N ASN A 33 -4.26 6.87 8.95
CA ASN A 33 -3.98 8.08 9.72
C ASN A 33 -3.28 9.18 8.91
N TYR A 34 -2.84 8.89 7.68
CA TYR A 34 -2.30 9.87 6.74
C TYR A 34 -3.03 9.77 5.39
N PRO A 35 -4.28 10.28 5.28
CA PRO A 35 -5.03 10.24 4.02
C PRO A 35 -4.25 10.91 2.87
N GLY A 36 -4.29 10.30 1.68
CA GLY A 36 -3.48 10.72 0.53
C GLY A 36 -2.06 10.16 0.51
N GLU A 37 -1.60 9.45 1.55
CA GLU A 37 -0.34 8.70 1.55
C GLU A 37 -0.56 7.21 1.31
N PHE A 38 0.34 6.59 0.55
CA PHE A 38 0.20 5.20 0.10
C PHE A 38 1.46 4.37 0.34
N LEU A 39 1.29 3.05 0.51
CA LEU A 39 2.40 2.11 0.35
C LEU A 39 2.82 2.05 -1.11
N ARG A 40 4.09 2.39 -1.37
CA ARG A 40 4.72 2.26 -2.68
C ARG A 40 6.14 1.73 -2.57
N HIS A 41 6.69 1.21 -3.65
CA HIS A 41 8.11 0.90 -3.71
C HIS A 41 8.93 2.05 -4.30
N ARG A 42 10.14 2.30 -3.78
CA ARG A 42 11.21 3.06 -4.47
C ARG A 42 12.50 2.34 -4.22
N GLU A 43 13.37 2.25 -5.21
CA GLU A 43 14.72 1.73 -4.98
C GLU A 43 14.66 0.36 -4.26
N PHE A 44 13.66 -0.46 -4.64
CA PHE A 44 13.35 -1.76 -4.06
C PHE A 44 12.98 -1.78 -2.56
N ARG A 45 12.65 -0.63 -1.98
CA ARG A 45 12.14 -0.50 -0.60
C ARG A 45 10.67 -0.11 -0.59
N VAL A 46 9.88 -0.77 0.25
CA VAL A 46 8.49 -0.39 0.51
C VAL A 46 8.47 0.73 1.54
N ARG A 47 7.76 1.81 1.24
CA ARG A 47 7.64 2.99 2.10
C ARG A 47 6.26 3.65 1.95
N ARG A 48 5.92 4.49 2.93
CA ARG A 48 4.73 5.36 2.91
C ARG A 48 5.12 6.73 2.41
N ASP A 49 4.49 7.19 1.33
CA ASP A 49 4.70 8.54 0.79
C ASP A 49 3.38 9.18 0.39
N ALA A 50 3.34 10.52 0.36
CA ALA A 50 2.25 11.29 -0.22
C ALA A 50 2.18 11.12 -1.74
N ASN A 51 0.98 10.89 -2.27
CA ASN A 51 0.73 10.77 -3.69
C ASN A 51 0.94 12.12 -4.40
N ASP A 52 1.95 12.19 -5.25
CA ASP A 52 2.27 13.35 -6.09
C ASP A 52 1.47 13.39 -7.41
N ASN A 53 0.54 12.45 -7.59
CA ASN A 53 -0.29 12.22 -8.78
C ASN A 53 0.47 11.84 -10.06
N SER A 54 1.79 11.65 -9.99
CA SER A 54 2.58 11.21 -11.14
C SER A 54 2.21 9.78 -11.56
N ALA A 55 2.34 9.48 -12.85
CA ALA A 55 2.12 8.12 -13.36
C ALA A 55 3.08 7.11 -12.71
N LEU A 56 4.32 7.53 -12.43
CA LEU A 56 5.32 6.69 -11.74
C LEU A 56 4.87 6.36 -10.31
N PHE A 57 4.45 7.35 -9.53
CA PHE A 57 3.94 7.09 -8.18
C PHE A 57 2.76 6.13 -8.21
N LYS A 58 1.80 6.35 -9.11
CA LYS A 58 0.62 5.48 -9.23
C LYS A 58 1.02 4.05 -9.57
N ALA A 59 2.00 3.86 -10.46
CA ALA A 59 2.53 2.56 -10.81
C ALA A 59 3.26 1.90 -9.62
N ASP A 60 4.12 2.64 -8.93
CA ASP A 60 4.89 2.17 -7.77
C ASP A 60 4.00 1.82 -6.56
N ALA A 61 2.84 2.46 -6.45
CA ALA A 61 1.86 2.27 -5.38
C ALA A 61 0.77 1.24 -5.73
N THR A 62 0.86 0.57 -6.89
CA THR A 62 -0.10 -0.44 -7.32
C THR A 62 0.47 -1.85 -7.15
N TRP A 63 -0.32 -2.70 -6.50
CA TRP A 63 0.07 -4.04 -6.09
C TRP A 63 -0.98 -5.06 -6.51
N CYS A 64 -0.58 -6.11 -7.21
CA CYS A 64 -1.49 -7.16 -7.66
C CYS A 64 -1.43 -8.34 -6.68
N ALA A 65 -2.61 -8.77 -6.21
CA ALA A 65 -2.74 -9.90 -5.31
C ALA A 65 -2.52 -11.21 -6.06
N VAL A 66 -1.69 -12.09 -5.50
CA VAL A 66 -1.52 -13.46 -5.96
C VAL A 66 -1.63 -14.40 -4.76
N ALA A 67 -2.04 -15.64 -5.02
CA ALA A 67 -2.11 -16.66 -3.99
C ALA A 67 -0.73 -16.89 -3.36
N GLY A 68 -0.66 -16.81 -2.03
CA GLY A 68 0.50 -17.18 -1.23
C GLY A 68 0.23 -18.44 -0.41
N ASN A 69 1.28 -19.13 0.03
CA ASN A 69 1.11 -20.26 0.94
C ASN A 69 0.60 -19.75 2.30
N GLY A 70 -0.67 -20.02 2.61
CA GLY A 70 -1.32 -19.56 3.85
C GLY A 70 -1.70 -18.08 3.88
N GLY A 71 -1.73 -17.39 2.73
CA GLY A 71 -2.07 -15.96 2.68
C GLY A 71 -2.10 -15.36 1.29
N VAL A 72 -2.00 -14.03 1.21
CA VAL A 72 -1.92 -13.28 -0.03
C VAL A 72 -0.51 -12.73 -0.18
N ARG A 73 0.07 -12.89 -1.37
CA ARG A 73 1.29 -12.18 -1.76
C ARG A 73 0.88 -11.01 -2.65
N PHE A 74 1.55 -9.89 -2.48
CA PHE A 74 1.38 -8.72 -3.35
C PHE A 74 2.62 -8.56 -4.22
N THR A 75 2.44 -8.53 -5.53
CA THR A 75 3.49 -8.21 -6.50
C THR A 75 3.34 -6.77 -6.96
N SER A 76 4.46 -6.08 -7.20
CA SER A 76 4.41 -4.75 -7.81
C SER A 76 3.75 -4.83 -9.19
N ALA A 77 3.02 -3.80 -9.59
CA ALA A 77 2.42 -3.76 -10.93
C ALA A 77 3.42 -3.35 -12.02
N ASN A 78 4.57 -2.77 -11.65
CA ASN A 78 5.59 -2.27 -12.57
C ASN A 78 7.01 -2.83 -12.31
N LEU A 79 7.11 -3.96 -11.59
CA LEU A 79 8.35 -4.76 -11.45
C LEU A 79 8.05 -6.25 -11.65
#